data_AF-A0A5J4ZS54-F1
#
_entry.id   AF-A0A5J4ZS54-F1
#
_cell.length_a   1.000
_cell.length_b   1.000
_cell.length_c   1.000
_cell.angle_alpha   90.00
_cell.angle_beta   90.00
_cell.angle_gamma   90.00
#
_symmetry.space_group_name_H-M   'P 1'
#
loop_
_entity.id
_entity.type
_entity.pdbx_description
1 polymer ?
#
loop_
_entity_poly.entity_id
_entity_poly.type
_entity_poly.pdbx_seq_one_letter_code
_entity_poly.pdbx_strand_id
1 'polypeptide(L)'
;MAAQHEDSSTVSITKAVSVYPKGLSPPKLLSLSNLDRQCPVLMYLVFLYKPSSHGYQNLSVNSVFNKLKTGLEETLSVWYPAAGRLSLNPNDGKLDLWCNNGGAILVEAVAQVKISELGDLSNYNEFFENLALKPAVDKNICEMPLVVAQVTKFGCGGYSLGIGTSHSLFDGSRGLRFPVCMGFSI
;
A
#
# COMPACT_ATOMS: atom_id res chain seq x y z
N MET A 1 -12.33 14.19 39.32
CA MET A 1 -11.16 14.22 38.42
C MET A 1 -11.31 13.07 37.44
N ALA A 2 -11.95 13.32 36.29
CA ALA A 2 -12.00 12.34 35.21
C ALA A 2 -10.67 12.44 34.46
N ALA A 3 -9.85 11.41 34.54
CA ALA A 3 -8.65 11.30 33.73
C ALA A 3 -9.10 11.26 32.27
N GLN A 4 -8.58 12.19 31.47
CA GLN A 4 -8.69 12.16 30.03
C GLN A 4 -8.01 10.88 29.54
N HIS A 5 -8.78 9.98 28.95
CA HIS A 5 -8.26 8.86 28.18
C HIS A 5 -7.70 9.47 26.89
N GLU A 6 -6.42 9.85 26.90
CA GLU A 6 -5.72 10.28 25.68
C GLU A 6 -5.71 9.13 24.67
N ASP A 7 -6.04 9.47 23.42
CA ASP A 7 -6.12 8.60 22.26
C ASP A 7 -4.73 8.00 21.92
N SER A 8 -4.37 6.92 22.60
CA SER A 8 -3.09 6.20 22.43
C SER A 8 -3.03 5.37 21.13
N SER A 9 -4.08 5.41 20.32
CA SER A 9 -4.31 4.51 19.18
C SER A 9 -4.15 5.17 17.81
N THR A 10 -3.71 6.42 17.74
CA THR A 10 -3.63 7.16 16.48
C THR A 10 -2.36 6.82 15.69
N VAL A 11 -2.52 6.37 14.43
CA VAL A 11 -1.43 6.27 13.46
C VAL A 11 -1.23 7.63 12.79
N SER A 12 -0.02 8.17 12.83
CA SER A 12 0.31 9.49 12.27
C SER A 12 1.23 9.36 11.05
N ILE A 13 0.79 9.87 9.90
CA ILE A 13 1.61 9.92 8.67
C ILE A 13 2.68 11.01 8.82
N THR A 14 3.94 10.65 8.65
CA THR A 14 5.10 11.55 8.76
C THR A 14 5.66 11.96 7.40
N LYS A 15 5.44 11.13 6.37
CA LYS A 15 5.96 11.36 5.01
C LYS A 15 5.05 10.71 3.98
N ALA A 16 4.84 11.37 2.85
CA ALA A 16 4.15 10.81 1.70
C ALA A 16 4.93 11.14 0.43
N VAL A 17 5.13 10.16 -0.45
CA VAL A 17 5.82 10.34 -1.73
C VAL A 17 5.10 9.60 -2.85
N SER A 18 5.08 10.19 -4.04
CA SER A 18 4.77 9.48 -5.26
C SER A 18 5.96 8.64 -5.71
N VAL A 19 5.70 7.41 -6.12
CA VAL A 19 6.72 6.46 -6.58
C VAL A 19 6.43 6.08 -8.02
N TYR A 20 7.39 6.33 -8.90
CA TYR A 20 7.27 6.12 -10.34
C TYR A 20 8.13 4.93 -10.77
N PRO A 21 7.79 4.23 -11.87
CA PRO A 21 8.65 3.16 -12.36
C PRO A 21 10.04 3.70 -12.75
N LYS A 22 11.11 2.94 -12.49
CA LYS A 22 12.48 3.29 -12.93
C LYS A 22 12.59 3.44 -14.44
N GLY A 23 11.80 2.69 -15.21
CA GLY A 23 11.70 2.80 -16.66
C GLY A 23 10.29 3.16 -17.10
N LEU A 24 10.17 4.14 -18.00
CA LEU A 24 8.88 4.50 -18.58
C LEU A 24 8.47 3.49 -19.65
N SER A 25 7.22 3.03 -19.56
CA SER A 25 6.60 2.26 -20.64
C SER A 25 5.81 3.19 -21.57
N PRO A 26 5.74 2.92 -22.89
CA PRO A 26 4.88 3.67 -23.78
C PRO A 26 3.43 3.67 -23.27
N PRO A 27 2.76 4.83 -23.21
CA PRO A 27 1.39 4.89 -22.73
C PRO A 27 0.47 3.97 -23.55
N LYS A 28 -0.34 3.17 -22.86
CA LYS A 28 -1.23 2.20 -23.49
C LYS A 28 -2.56 2.12 -22.75
N LEU A 29 -3.65 2.05 -23.51
CA LEU A 29 -4.96 1.69 -22.96
C LEU A 29 -5.17 0.19 -23.08
N LEU A 30 -5.49 -0.47 -21.96
CA LEU A 30 -5.77 -1.89 -21.89
C LEU A 30 -7.25 -2.08 -21.56
N SER A 31 -7.95 -2.85 -22.37
CA SER A 31 -9.34 -3.21 -22.06
C SER A 31 -9.38 -4.19 -20.91
N LEU A 32 -10.19 -3.88 -19.89
CA LEU A 32 -10.41 -4.78 -18.76
C LEU A 32 -11.40 -5.89 -19.12
N SER A 33 -11.28 -7.05 -18.47
CA SER A 33 -12.31 -8.08 -18.60
C SER A 33 -13.60 -7.67 -17.88
N ASN A 34 -14.70 -8.36 -18.16
CA ASN A 34 -15.96 -8.09 -17.44
C ASN A 34 -15.85 -8.38 -15.93
N LEU A 35 -14.98 -9.31 -15.52
CA LEU A 35 -14.77 -9.62 -14.11
C LEU A 35 -13.99 -8.49 -13.41
N ASP A 36 -12.92 -8.01 -14.05
CA ASP A 36 -12.06 -6.95 -13.52
C ASP A 36 -12.82 -5.63 -13.32
N ARG A 37 -13.87 -5.39 -14.10
CA ARG A 37 -14.72 -4.20 -14.01
C ARG A 37 -15.68 -4.22 -12.80
N GLN A 38 -15.94 -5.37 -12.18
CA GLN A 38 -16.95 -5.46 -11.12
C GLN A 38 -16.50 -4.85 -9.78
N CYS A 39 -15.19 -4.77 -9.55
CA CYS A 39 -14.65 -4.42 -8.23
C CYS A 39 -13.52 -3.38 -8.35
N PRO A 40 -13.80 -2.12 -8.70
CA PRO A 40 -12.76 -1.11 -8.90
C PRO A 40 -12.32 -0.45 -7.58
N VAL A 41 -12.15 -1.26 -6.54
CA VAL A 41 -11.72 -0.84 -5.19
C VAL A 41 -10.33 -1.35 -4.88
N LEU A 42 -9.67 -0.75 -3.89
CA LEU A 42 -8.42 -1.26 -3.37
C LEU A 42 -8.69 -2.39 -2.36
N MET A 43 -8.02 -3.53 -2.56
CA MET A 43 -7.86 -4.57 -1.54
C MET A 43 -6.65 -4.27 -0.69
N TYR A 44 -6.76 -4.50 0.63
CA TYR A 44 -5.69 -4.19 1.56
C TYR A 44 -5.10 -5.46 2.19
N LEU A 45 -3.78 -5.47 2.31
CA LEU A 45 -3.00 -6.47 3.03
C LEU A 45 -2.09 -5.76 4.02
N VAL A 46 -2.00 -6.28 5.25
CA VAL A 46 -1.12 -5.74 6.29
C VAL A 46 -0.20 -6.84 6.77
N PHE A 47 1.11 -6.60 6.69
CA PHE A 47 2.15 -7.46 7.24
C PHE A 47 2.72 -6.83 8.51
N LEU A 48 2.88 -7.60 9.58
CA LEU A 48 3.41 -7.14 10.86
C LEU A 48 4.76 -7.78 11.16
N TYR A 49 5.76 -6.95 11.46
CA TYR A 49 7.13 -7.38 11.73
C TYR A 49 7.52 -7.00 13.15
N LYS A 50 7.69 -8.02 13.99
CA LYS A 50 8.18 -7.85 15.37
C LYS A 50 9.64 -7.37 15.34
N PRO A 51 10.06 -6.57 16.32
CA PRO A 51 11.47 -6.18 16.46
C PRO A 51 12.34 -7.43 16.59
N SER A 52 13.53 -7.42 15.96
CA SER A 52 14.44 -8.57 16.01
C SER A 52 15.07 -8.69 17.41
N SER A 53 14.95 -9.88 18.01
CA SER A 53 15.59 -10.21 19.29
C SER A 53 17.08 -10.52 19.17
N HIS A 54 17.56 -10.79 17.94
CA HIS A 54 18.86 -11.41 17.67
C HIS A 54 19.78 -10.49 16.85
N GLY A 55 20.17 -9.32 17.37
CA GLY A 55 21.34 -8.55 16.91
C GLY A 55 21.40 -8.11 15.44
N TYR A 56 20.50 -8.57 14.57
CA TYR A 56 20.30 -8.10 13.22
C TYR A 56 19.82 -6.67 13.35
N GLN A 57 20.59 -5.77 12.74
CA GLN A 57 20.44 -4.33 12.89
C GLN A 57 18.96 -3.95 12.85
N ASN A 58 18.48 -3.29 13.91
CA ASN A 58 17.22 -2.57 13.88
C ASN A 58 17.32 -1.57 12.72
N LEU A 59 16.84 -1.98 11.54
CA LEU A 59 16.86 -1.12 10.36
C LEU A 59 16.09 0.13 10.74
N SER A 60 16.71 1.29 10.52
CA SER A 60 15.99 2.54 10.70
C SER A 60 14.77 2.54 9.77
N VAL A 61 13.68 3.17 10.20
CA VAL A 61 12.47 3.31 9.37
C VAL A 61 12.82 3.93 8.02
N ASN A 62 13.75 4.90 8.02
CA ASN A 62 14.25 5.50 6.80
C ASN A 62 14.90 4.48 5.86
N SER A 63 15.69 3.54 6.39
CA SER A 63 16.28 2.46 5.59
C SER A 63 15.20 1.54 5.01
N VAL A 64 14.22 1.12 5.82
CA VAL A 64 13.08 0.30 5.37
C VAL A 64 12.28 1.03 4.30
N PHE A 65 11.96 2.31 4.51
CA PHE A 65 11.24 3.16 3.58
C PHE A 65 11.98 3.29 2.24
N ASN A 66 13.29 3.56 2.26
CA ASN A 66 14.08 3.71 1.03
C ASN A 66 14.23 2.38 0.26
N LYS A 67 14.39 1.26 0.96
CA LYS A 67 14.37 -0.08 0.33
C LYS A 67 13.03 -0.36 -0.33
N LEU A 68 11.92 -0.10 0.37
CA LEU A 68 10.57 -0.26 -0.16
C LEU A 68 10.29 0.65 -1.35
N LYS A 69 10.71 1.91 -1.29
CA LYS A 69 10.64 2.82 -2.42
C LYS A 69 11.36 2.24 -3.63
N THR A 70 12.60 1.81 -3.46
CA THR A 70 13.42 1.27 -4.55
C THR A 70 12.80 -0.01 -5.15
N GLY A 71 12.37 -0.95 -4.30
CA GLY A 71 11.71 -2.16 -4.73
C GLY A 71 10.36 -1.90 -5.41
N LEU A 72 9.61 -0.88 -4.98
CA LEU A 72 8.40 -0.44 -5.65
C LEU A 72 8.68 0.14 -7.04
N GLU A 73 9.69 1.00 -7.20
CA GLU A 73 10.07 1.55 -8.52
C GLU A 73 10.47 0.44 -9.52
N GLU A 74 11.20 -0.57 -9.04
CA GLU A 74 11.58 -1.74 -9.83
C GLU A 74 10.36 -2.61 -10.18
N THR A 75 9.52 -2.91 -9.20
CA THR A 75 8.31 -3.71 -9.40
C THR A 75 7.36 -3.03 -10.37
N LEU A 76 7.15 -1.71 -10.25
CA LEU A 76 6.32 -0.94 -11.18
C LEU A 76 6.91 -0.92 -12.59
N SER A 77 8.22 -1.09 -12.77
CA SER A 77 8.81 -1.17 -14.10
C SER A 77 8.48 -2.50 -14.79
N VAL A 78 8.49 -3.59 -14.01
CA VAL A 78 8.14 -4.93 -14.51
C VAL A 78 6.63 -5.09 -14.66
N TRP A 79 5.86 -4.57 -13.70
CA TRP A 79 4.41 -4.58 -13.65
C TRP A 79 3.84 -3.21 -14.02
N TYR A 80 4.24 -2.69 -15.18
CA TYR A 80 3.88 -1.33 -15.65
C TYR A 80 2.39 -0.96 -15.57
N PRO A 81 1.40 -1.87 -15.71
CA PRO A 81 0.00 -1.48 -15.56
C PRO A 81 -0.34 -1.02 -14.13
N ALA A 82 0.41 -1.48 -13.12
CA ALA A 82 0.23 -1.08 -11.72
C ALA A 82 0.59 0.39 -11.45
N ALA A 83 1.38 1.00 -12.33
CA ALA A 83 1.64 2.44 -12.30
C ALA A 83 0.58 3.25 -13.07
N GLY A 84 -0.46 2.61 -13.61
CA GLY A 84 -1.51 3.25 -14.40
C GLY A 84 -2.62 3.89 -13.58
N ARG A 85 -3.72 4.20 -14.26
CA ARG A 85 -4.99 4.67 -13.69
C ARG A 85 -6.17 3.97 -14.37
N LEU A 86 -7.26 3.80 -13.64
CA LEU A 86 -8.52 3.42 -14.26
C LEU A 86 -9.00 4.58 -15.14
N SER A 87 -9.68 4.27 -16.24
CA SER A 87 -10.19 5.27 -17.17
C SER A 87 -11.53 4.81 -17.72
N LEU A 88 -12.51 5.71 -17.74
CA LEU A 88 -13.77 5.47 -18.43
C LEU A 88 -13.56 5.68 -19.93
N ASN A 89 -13.96 4.69 -20.72
CA ASN A 89 -13.95 4.77 -22.17
C ASN A 89 -15.11 5.67 -22.63
N PRO A 90 -14.86 6.77 -23.35
CA PRO A 90 -15.91 7.70 -23.76
C PRO A 90 -16.90 7.10 -24.77
N ASN A 91 -16.52 6.03 -25.49
CA ASN A 91 -17.36 5.47 -26.55
C ASN A 91 -18.43 4.50 -26.01
N ASP A 92 -18.09 3.68 -25.01
CA ASP A 92 -19.00 2.65 -24.48
C ASP A 92 -19.22 2.74 -22.97
N GLY A 93 -18.61 3.72 -22.30
CA GLY A 93 -18.73 3.97 -20.86
C GLY A 93 -18.06 2.92 -19.98
N LYS A 94 -17.31 1.97 -20.55
CA LYS A 94 -16.69 0.89 -19.78
C LYS A 94 -15.40 1.36 -19.13
N LEU A 95 -15.10 0.77 -17.98
CA LEU A 95 -13.83 1.00 -17.30
C LEU A 95 -12.74 0.18 -17.99
N ASP A 96 -11.67 0.86 -18.35
CA ASP A 96 -10.44 0.32 -18.93
C ASP A 96 -9.23 0.80 -18.11
N LEU A 97 -8.06 0.25 -18.38
CA LEU A 97 -6.83 0.57 -17.66
C LEU A 97 -5.89 1.40 -18.53
N TRP A 98 -5.68 2.65 -18.13
CA TRP A 98 -4.73 3.54 -18.79
C TRP A 98 -3.34 3.42 -18.14
N CYS A 99 -2.44 2.70 -18.80
CA CYS A 99 -1.04 2.56 -18.41
C CYS A 99 -0.30 3.87 -18.73
N ASN A 100 -0.37 4.85 -17.84
CA ASN A 100 0.14 6.21 -18.05
C ASN A 100 1.39 6.56 -17.24
N ASN A 101 2.01 5.58 -16.57
CA ASN A 101 3.11 5.76 -15.64
C ASN A 101 2.82 6.77 -14.51
N GLY A 102 1.54 6.97 -14.14
CA GLY A 102 1.11 7.84 -13.04
C GLY A 102 1.58 7.41 -11.64
N GLY A 103 2.20 6.25 -11.52
CA GLY A 103 2.89 5.79 -10.32
C GLY A 103 1.96 5.33 -9.19
N ALA A 104 2.59 5.02 -8.07
CA ALA A 104 1.99 4.60 -6.81
C ALA A 104 2.23 5.64 -5.71
N ILE A 105 1.58 5.48 -4.55
CA ILE A 105 1.84 6.31 -3.36
C ILE A 105 2.50 5.45 -2.28
N LEU A 106 3.58 5.95 -1.69
CA LEU A 106 4.23 5.35 -0.54
C LEU A 106 4.23 6.34 0.63
N VAL A 107 3.76 5.90 1.80
CA VAL A 107 3.74 6.72 3.02
C VAL A 107 4.54 6.09 4.15
N GLU A 108 5.14 6.94 4.96
CA GLU A 108 5.75 6.61 6.24
C GLU A 108 4.81 7.10 7.35
N ALA A 109 4.61 6.27 8.36
CA ALA A 109 3.79 6.57 9.51
C ALA A 109 4.42 6.06 10.80
N VAL A 110 3.94 6.58 11.93
CA VAL A 110 4.34 6.17 13.26
C VAL A 110 3.10 5.90 14.12
N ALA A 111 3.22 4.92 15.01
CA ALA A 111 2.22 4.57 16.01
C ALA A 111 2.93 4.34 17.35
N GLN A 112 2.41 4.92 18.43
CA GLN A 112 3.04 4.80 19.76
C GLN A 112 2.79 3.45 20.42
N VAL A 113 1.70 2.78 20.04
CA VAL A 113 1.35 1.42 20.48
C VAL A 113 2.45 0.41 20.12
N LYS A 114 2.59 -0.64 20.91
CA LYS A 114 3.47 -1.79 20.60
C LYS A 114 2.69 -2.89 19.90
N ILE A 115 3.36 -3.67 19.05
CA ILE A 115 2.72 -4.81 18.36
C ILE A 115 2.14 -5.82 19.36
N SER A 116 2.79 -6.03 20.52
CA SER A 116 2.30 -6.91 21.58
C SER A 116 1.00 -6.43 22.24
N GLU A 117 0.69 -5.13 22.14
CA GLU A 117 -0.51 -4.51 22.71
C GLU A 117 -1.71 -4.63 21.75
N LEU A 118 -1.49 -5.10 20.51
CA LEU A 118 -2.55 -5.31 19.51
C LEU A 118 -3.37 -6.60 19.73
N GLY A 119 -2.98 -7.42 20.70
CA GLY A 119 -3.65 -8.68 21.04
C GLY A 119 -3.27 -9.84 20.11
N ASP A 120 -4.22 -10.75 19.90
CA ASP A 120 -4.07 -11.85 18.94
C ASP A 120 -4.22 -11.33 17.50
N LEU A 121 -3.11 -11.32 16.78
CA LEU A 121 -3.02 -10.81 15.40
C LEU A 121 -3.81 -11.65 14.39
N SER A 122 -4.30 -12.83 14.80
CA SER A 122 -5.17 -13.69 13.97
C SER A 122 -6.62 -13.20 13.94
N ASN A 123 -7.00 -12.38 14.91
CA ASN A 123 -8.33 -11.79 15.01
C ASN A 123 -8.34 -10.39 14.42
N TYR A 124 -9.49 -9.98 13.88
CA TYR A 124 -9.68 -8.62 13.41
C TYR A 124 -9.52 -7.62 14.58
N ASN A 125 -8.80 -6.54 14.31
CA ASN A 125 -8.64 -5.40 15.20
C ASN A 125 -8.84 -4.13 14.37
N GLU A 126 -9.74 -3.24 14.81
CA GLU A 126 -10.06 -1.99 14.13
C GLU A 126 -8.81 -1.12 13.89
N PHE A 127 -7.81 -1.21 14.78
CA PHE A 127 -6.53 -0.53 14.60
C PHE A 127 -5.81 -0.92 13.29
N PHE A 128 -5.98 -2.16 12.80
CA PHE A 128 -5.36 -2.60 11.55
C PHE A 128 -5.84 -1.82 10.33
N GLU A 129 -7.03 -1.22 10.40
CA GLU A 129 -7.55 -0.37 9.34
C GLU A 129 -6.72 0.89 9.11
N ASN A 130 -5.97 1.33 10.13
CA ASN A 130 -5.10 2.50 10.08
C ASN A 130 -3.67 2.17 9.62
N LEU A 131 -3.35 0.89 9.38
CA LEU A 131 -2.01 0.43 9.00
C LEU A 131 -1.77 0.39 7.49
N ALA A 132 -2.78 0.72 6.69
CA ALA A 132 -2.68 0.90 5.26
C ALA A 132 -3.28 2.24 4.84
N LEU A 133 -2.65 2.91 3.86
CA LEU A 133 -3.15 4.16 3.33
C LEU A 133 -4.46 3.91 2.58
N LYS A 134 -5.55 4.54 3.03
CA LYS A 134 -6.83 4.55 2.31
C LYS A 134 -6.99 5.91 1.62
N PRO A 135 -6.89 6.00 0.28
CA PRO A 135 -7.21 7.22 -0.44
C PRO A 135 -8.65 7.66 -0.15
N ALA A 136 -8.88 8.97 -0.10
CA ALA A 136 -10.21 9.52 0.18
C ALA A 136 -11.25 9.03 -0.85
N VAL A 137 -12.39 8.56 -0.35
CA VAL A 137 -13.46 7.89 -1.11
C VAL A 137 -14.18 8.84 -2.08
N ASP A 138 -14.11 10.14 -1.84
CA ASP A 138 -14.71 11.20 -2.66
C ASP A 138 -13.91 11.54 -3.92
N LYS A 139 -12.69 10.98 -4.07
CA LYS A 139 -11.85 11.21 -5.25
C LYS A 139 -12.37 10.42 -6.45
N ASN A 140 -12.23 11.04 -7.63
CA ASN A 140 -12.50 10.38 -8.90
C ASN A 140 -11.68 9.08 -8.99
N ILE A 141 -12.36 7.96 -9.25
CA ILE A 141 -11.75 6.64 -9.41
C ILE A 141 -10.66 6.60 -10.48
N CYS A 142 -10.77 7.50 -11.48
CA CYS A 142 -9.78 7.63 -12.55
C CYS A 142 -8.49 8.35 -12.10
N GLU A 143 -8.52 9.06 -10.97
CA GLU A 143 -7.34 9.70 -10.38
C GLU A 143 -6.67 8.81 -9.32
N MET A 144 -7.42 7.82 -8.79
CA MET A 144 -6.95 6.95 -7.73
C MET A 144 -5.75 6.10 -8.18
N PRO A 145 -4.65 6.08 -7.41
CA PRO A 145 -3.54 5.17 -7.69
C PRO A 145 -3.99 3.72 -7.53
N LEU A 146 -3.48 2.84 -8.39
CA LEU A 146 -3.81 1.41 -8.34
C LEU A 146 -3.02 0.67 -7.26
N VAL A 147 -1.96 1.28 -6.76
CA VAL A 147 -1.11 0.76 -5.70
C VAL A 147 -0.83 1.88 -4.71
N VAL A 148 -1.05 1.57 -3.43
CA VAL A 148 -0.63 2.40 -2.30
C VAL A 148 0.09 1.51 -1.29
N ALA A 149 1.11 2.06 -0.63
CA ALA A 149 1.87 1.36 0.39
C ALA A 149 2.11 2.26 1.59
N GLN A 150 2.11 1.69 2.78
CA GLN A 150 2.34 2.37 4.04
C GLN A 150 3.30 1.56 4.90
N VAL A 151 4.33 2.23 5.41
CA VAL A 151 5.22 1.69 6.43
C VAL A 151 4.89 2.36 7.75
N THR A 152 4.49 1.60 8.75
CA THR A 152 4.21 2.16 10.08
C THR A 152 5.21 1.66 11.09
N LYS A 153 5.94 2.55 11.77
CA LYS A 153 6.82 2.20 12.89
C LYS A 153 6.04 2.17 14.19
N PHE A 154 6.20 1.11 14.98
CA PHE A 154 5.59 0.94 16.30
C PHE A 154 6.52 1.39 17.43
N GLY A 155 5.95 1.69 18.60
CA GLY A 155 6.71 2.09 19.80
C GLY A 155 7.69 1.04 20.30
N CYS A 156 7.48 -0.24 19.96
CA CYS A 156 8.41 -1.34 20.27
C CYS A 156 9.59 -1.46 19.28
N GLY A 157 9.67 -0.58 18.27
CA GLY A 157 10.69 -0.67 17.21
C GLY A 157 10.36 -1.65 16.07
N GLY A 158 9.25 -2.39 16.18
CA GLY A 158 8.70 -3.16 15.07
C GLY A 158 8.07 -2.26 14.00
N TYR A 159 7.67 -2.84 12.88
CA TYR A 159 6.99 -2.11 11.80
C TYR A 159 5.88 -2.92 11.15
N SER A 160 4.94 -2.25 10.51
CA SER A 160 4.00 -2.87 9.57
C SER A 160 4.26 -2.38 8.14
N LEU A 161 3.87 -3.22 7.19
CA LEU A 161 3.73 -2.87 5.78
C LEU A 161 2.27 -3.09 5.38
N GLY A 162 1.52 -2.00 5.21
CA GLY A 162 0.19 -2.02 4.63
C GLY A 162 0.26 -1.74 3.14
N ILE A 163 -0.40 -2.55 2.32
CA ILE A 163 -0.44 -2.39 0.86
C ILE A 163 -1.89 -2.43 0.41
N GLY A 164 -2.30 -1.41 -0.34
CA GLY A 164 -3.57 -1.37 -1.06
C GLY A 164 -3.32 -1.59 -2.56
N THR A 165 -3.99 -2.56 -3.17
CA THR A 165 -3.90 -2.83 -4.61
C THR A 165 -5.28 -2.87 -5.26
N SER A 166 -5.42 -2.33 -6.47
CA SER A 166 -6.69 -2.34 -7.20
C SER A 166 -7.12 -3.76 -7.54
N HIS A 167 -8.31 -4.15 -7.11
CA HIS A 167 -8.89 -5.46 -7.41
C HIS A 167 -9.21 -5.60 -8.91
N SER A 168 -9.38 -4.50 -9.65
CA SER A 168 -9.47 -4.50 -11.12
C SER A 168 -8.16 -4.89 -11.82
N LEU A 169 -7.03 -4.90 -11.11
CA LEU A 169 -5.74 -5.28 -11.65
C LEU A 169 -5.21 -6.59 -11.04
N PHE A 170 -5.52 -6.84 -9.77
CA PHE A 170 -5.00 -7.99 -9.03
C PHE A 170 -6.14 -8.82 -8.46
N ASP A 171 -6.18 -10.10 -8.84
CA ASP A 171 -6.92 -11.12 -8.10
C ASP A 171 -6.10 -11.59 -6.87
N GLY A 172 -6.69 -12.40 -6.00
CA GLY A 172 -6.04 -12.83 -4.75
C GLY A 172 -4.64 -13.44 -4.91
N SER A 173 -4.39 -14.20 -5.99
CA SER A 173 -3.07 -14.83 -6.21
C SER A 173 -2.01 -13.81 -6.68
N ARG A 174 -2.39 -12.89 -7.57
CA ARG A 174 -1.49 -11.85 -8.08
C ARG A 174 -1.30 -10.72 -7.09
N GLY A 175 -2.31 -10.42 -6.27
CA GLY A 175 -2.27 -9.44 -5.19
C GLY A 175 -1.27 -9.82 -4.09
N LEU A 176 -1.05 -11.11 -3.85
CA LEU A 176 0.00 -11.59 -2.93
C LEU A 176 1.40 -11.59 -3.55
N ARG A 177 1.52 -11.80 -4.87
CA ARG A 177 2.82 -11.81 -5.56
C ARG A 177 3.43 -10.41 -5.65
N PHE A 178 2.62 -9.38 -5.87
CA PHE A 178 3.12 -8.01 -6.04
C PHE A 178 3.91 -7.50 -4.82
N PRO A 179 3.42 -7.61 -3.56
CA PRO A 179 4.18 -7.32 -2.34
C PRO A 179 5.52 -8.06 -2.24
N VAL A 180 5.56 -9.33 -2.62
CA VAL A 180 6.78 -10.14 -2.60
C VAL A 180 7.81 -9.60 -3.60
N CYS A 181 7.36 -9.17 -4.78
CA CYS A 181 8.22 -8.58 -5.80
C CYS A 181 8.82 -7.23 -5.39
N MET A 182 8.19 -6.48 -4.47
CA MET A 182 8.73 -5.24 -3.90
C MET A 182 10.01 -5.46 -3.04
N GLY A 183 10.55 -6.67 -2.99
CA GLY A 183 11.77 -7.00 -2.27
C GLY A 183 11.53 -7.29 -0.79
N PHE A 184 10.29 -7.60 -0.41
CA PHE A 184 9.94 -8.02 0.95
C PHE A 184 10.08 -9.54 1.12
N SER A 185 11.31 -10.04 0.92
CA SER A 185 11.74 -11.30 1.51
C SER A 185 12.70 -10.94 2.63
N ILE A 186 12.28 -11.14 3.89
CA ILE A 186 13.15 -11.03 5.07
C ILE A 186 13.25 -12.42 5.68
#